data_AF-A0A932UKK3-F1
#
_entry.id   AF-A0A932UKK3-F1
#
_cell.length_a   1.000
_cell.length_b   1.000
_cell.length_c   1.000
_cell.angle_alpha   90.00
_cell.angle_beta   90.00
_cell.angle_gamma   90.00
#
_symmetry.space_group_name_H-M   'P 1'
#
loop_
_entity.id
_entity.type
_entity.pdbx_description
1 polymer ?
#
loop_
_entity_poly.entity_id
_entity_poly.type
_entity_poly.pdbx_seq_one_letter_code
_entity_poly.pdbx_strand_id
1 'polypeptide(L)'
;MPKKRLKPIPRFRSAAQEREFWATHDTTDYIDWSKAKRAVFPNLRPSTESISLRLPVPLLADLKALANERDVPYQSLLKVYLAKQVRQEHAGAGQHNKRLQRTKARRRTTARKSAE
;
A
#
# COMPACT_ATOMS: atom_id res chain seq x y z
N MET A 1 9.28 -24.58 2.90
CA MET A 1 9.54 -24.21 1.50
C MET A 1 10.95 -24.66 1.13
N PRO A 2 11.18 -25.21 -0.07
CA PRO A 2 12.50 -25.71 -0.47
C PRO A 2 13.50 -24.55 -0.50
N LYS A 3 14.69 -24.77 0.06
CA LYS A 3 15.73 -23.76 0.25
C LYS A 3 16.43 -23.50 -1.09
N LYS A 4 16.08 -22.41 -1.78
CA LYS A 4 16.71 -22.00 -3.04
C LYS A 4 18.18 -21.62 -2.77
N ARG A 5 19.12 -22.10 -3.59
CA ARG A 5 20.53 -21.70 -3.51
C ARG A 5 20.67 -20.29 -4.07
N LEU A 6 21.11 -19.35 -3.23
CA LEU A 6 21.28 -17.94 -3.60
C LEU A 6 22.57 -17.74 -4.39
N LYS A 7 22.54 -16.86 -5.38
CA LYS A 7 23.72 -16.43 -6.15
C LYS A 7 24.57 -15.47 -5.31
N PRO A 8 25.90 -15.45 -5.48
CA PRO A 8 26.75 -14.51 -4.77
C PRO A 8 26.45 -13.07 -5.20
N ILE A 9 26.39 -12.14 -4.23
CA ILE A 9 26.19 -10.70 -4.50
C ILE A 9 27.47 -10.13 -5.13
N PRO A 10 27.40 -9.49 -6.31
CA PRO A 10 28.56 -8.87 -6.94
C PRO A 10 29.15 -7.74 -6.09
N ARG A 11 30.46 -7.50 -6.19
CA ARG A 11 31.10 -6.32 -5.57
C ARG A 11 30.98 -5.12 -6.50
N PHE A 12 30.25 -4.09 -6.08
CA PHE A 12 30.10 -2.84 -6.83
C PHE A 12 31.15 -1.81 -6.40
N ARG A 13 31.62 -1.01 -7.36
CA ARG A 13 32.57 0.08 -7.08
C ARG A 13 31.89 1.40 -6.72
N SER A 14 30.62 1.56 -7.08
CA SER A 14 29.83 2.77 -6.81
C SER A 14 28.36 2.44 -6.57
N ALA A 15 27.67 3.31 -5.83
CA ALA A 15 26.23 3.18 -5.58
C ALA A 15 25.38 3.32 -6.85
N ALA A 16 25.88 4.04 -7.87
CA ALA A 16 25.20 4.15 -9.16
C ALA A 16 25.20 2.82 -9.92
N GLN A 17 26.35 2.13 -9.94
CA GLN A 17 26.50 0.81 -10.56
C GLN A 17 25.64 -0.25 -9.86
N GLU A 18 25.55 -0.18 -8.54
CA GLU A 18 24.69 -1.05 -7.75
C GLU A 18 23.20 -0.84 -8.11
N ARG A 19 22.74 0.41 -8.19
CA ARG A 19 21.35 0.73 -8.55
C ARG A 19 20.97 0.20 -9.93
N GLU A 20 21.84 0.40 -10.92
CA GLU A 20 21.61 -0.06 -12.28
C GLU A 20 21.55 -1.59 -12.35
N PHE A 21 22.44 -2.28 -11.63
CA PHE A 21 22.39 -3.74 -11.51
C PHE A 21 21.07 -4.23 -10.89
N TRP A 22 20.61 -3.62 -9.80
CA TRP A 22 19.36 -4.01 -9.14
C TRP A 22 18.11 -3.60 -9.92
N ALA A 23 18.19 -2.62 -10.82
CA ALA A 23 17.08 -2.26 -11.70
C ALA A 23 16.81 -3.35 -12.75
N THR A 24 17.84 -4.09 -13.17
CA THR A 24 17.72 -5.10 -14.23
C THR A 24 17.67 -6.55 -13.72
N HIS A 25 18.04 -6.83 -12.47
CA HIS A 25 18.13 -8.18 -11.92
C HIS A 25 17.09 -8.44 -10.80
N ASP A 26 16.51 -9.64 -10.78
CA ASP A 26 15.59 -10.06 -9.72
C ASP A 26 16.33 -10.30 -8.39
N THR A 27 15.95 -9.53 -7.38
CA THR A 27 16.52 -9.57 -6.02
C THR A 27 16.25 -10.89 -5.28
N THR A 28 15.25 -11.66 -5.70
CA THR A 28 14.88 -12.96 -5.11
C THR A 28 15.95 -14.05 -5.31
N ASP A 29 16.84 -13.87 -6.28
CA ASP A 29 17.93 -14.80 -6.56
C ASP A 29 19.18 -14.58 -5.70
N TYR A 30 19.30 -13.40 -5.08
CA TYR A 30 20.50 -12.96 -4.37
C TYR A 30 20.25 -12.78 -2.87
N ILE A 31 19.02 -12.47 -2.44
CA ILE A 31 18.69 -12.10 -1.06
C ILE A 31 17.75 -13.13 -0.43
N ASP A 32 18.09 -13.54 0.81
CA ASP A 32 17.23 -14.38 1.64
C ASP A 32 16.11 -13.56 2.27
N TRP A 33 14.98 -13.47 1.57
CA TRP A 33 13.79 -12.76 2.06
C TRP A 33 13.20 -13.35 3.35
N SER A 34 13.54 -14.58 3.73
CA SER A 34 13.09 -15.17 5.00
C SER A 34 13.71 -14.49 6.23
N LYS A 35 14.84 -13.79 6.05
CA LYS A 35 15.53 -13.03 7.09
C LYS A 35 15.16 -11.55 7.10
N ALA A 36 14.26 -11.11 6.21
CA ALA A 36 13.86 -9.71 6.13
C ALA A 36 13.21 -9.25 7.44
N LYS A 37 13.69 -8.13 7.97
CA LYS A 37 13.13 -7.49 9.17
C LYS A 37 12.34 -6.26 8.78
N ARG A 38 11.27 -5.98 9.52
CA ARG A 38 10.54 -4.72 9.39
C ARG A 38 11.46 -3.60 9.92
N ALA A 39 11.95 -2.76 9.02
CA ALA A 39 12.66 -1.55 9.38
C ALA A 39 11.64 -0.42 9.61
N VAL A 40 11.81 0.34 10.69
CA VAL A 40 11.12 1.61 10.90
C VAL A 40 12.09 2.69 10.47
N PHE A 41 11.63 3.59 9.60
CA PHE A 41 12.42 4.69 9.11
C PHE A 41 11.96 6.00 9.76
N PRO A 42 12.40 6.32 10.98
CA PRO A 42 11.88 7.47 11.74
C PRO A 42 12.20 8.82 11.08
N ASN A 43 13.26 8.88 10.26
CA ASN A 43 13.77 10.13 9.69
C ASN A 43 13.42 10.35 8.21
N LEU A 44 12.68 9.42 7.57
CA LEU A 44 12.23 9.65 6.21
C LEU A 44 11.14 10.73 6.21
N ARG A 45 11.43 11.88 5.59
CA ARG A 45 10.42 12.91 5.36
C ARG A 45 9.47 12.42 4.27
N PRO A 46 8.16 12.31 4.52
CA PRO A 46 7.22 12.04 3.44
C PRO A 46 7.28 13.20 2.45
N SER A 47 7.41 12.90 1.15
CA SER A 47 7.32 13.92 0.11
C SER A 47 5.95 14.60 0.17
N THR A 48 5.93 15.93 0.25
CA THR A 48 4.70 16.73 0.28
C THR A 48 4.65 17.63 -0.94
N GLU A 49 3.54 17.57 -1.68
CA GLU A 49 3.26 18.48 -2.80
C GLU A 49 2.17 19.47 -2.39
N SER A 50 2.37 20.75 -2.70
CA SER A 50 1.38 21.79 -2.44
C SER A 50 0.36 21.81 -3.56
N ILE A 51 -0.92 21.63 -3.21
CA ILE A 51 -2.03 21.70 -4.15
C ILE A 51 -3.03 22.78 -3.71
N SER A 52 -3.64 23.46 -4.68
CA SER A 52 -4.75 24.39 -4.43
C SER A 52 -6.08 23.68 -4.64
N LEU A 53 -6.89 23.59 -3.58
CA LEU A 53 -8.21 22.95 -3.60
C LEU A 53 -9.30 23.97 -3.25
N ARG A 54 -10.48 23.82 -3.87
CA ARG A 54 -11.67 24.62 -3.53
C ARG A 54 -12.56 23.81 -2.58
N LEU A 55 -12.98 24.45 -1.50
CA LEU A 55 -13.88 23.86 -0.49
C LEU A 55 -15.09 24.79 -0.30
N PRO A 56 -16.29 24.24 -0.05
CA PRO A 56 -17.42 25.04 0.38
C PRO A 56 -17.11 25.79 1.68
N VAL A 57 -17.49 27.07 1.75
CA VAL A 57 -17.31 27.93 2.94
C VAL A 57 -17.84 27.30 4.24
N PRO A 58 -19.05 26.73 4.31
CA PRO A 58 -19.56 26.16 5.56
C PRO A 58 -18.70 24.99 6.05
N LEU A 59 -18.29 24.10 5.14
CA LEU A 59 -17.43 22.96 5.48
C LEU A 59 -16.08 23.41 6.04
N LEU A 60 -15.50 24.50 5.49
CA LEU A 60 -14.25 25.05 6.00
C LEU A 60 -14.42 25.63 7.42
N ALA A 61 -15.56 26.25 7.71
CA ALA A 61 -15.87 26.76 9.04
C ALA A 61 -15.99 25.62 10.05
N ASP A 62 -16.73 24.56 9.71
CA ASP A 62 -16.90 23.37 10.56
C ASP A 62 -15.55 22.68 10.84
N LEU A 63 -14.70 22.54 9.81
CA LEU A 63 -13.36 21.98 9.97
C LEU A 63 -12.48 22.81 10.91
N LYS A 64 -12.59 24.14 10.89
CA LYS A 64 -11.84 25.01 11.80
C LYS A 64 -12.36 24.88 13.23
N ALA A 65 -13.68 24.82 13.43
CA ALA A 65 -14.28 24.60 14.75
C ALA A 65 -13.81 23.26 15.35
N LEU A 66 -13.94 22.17 14.59
CA LEU A 66 -13.49 20.83 15.01
C LEU A 66 -11.99 20.75 15.30
N ALA A 67 -11.19 21.53 14.58
CA ALA A 67 -9.74 21.57 14.79
C ALA A 67 -9.38 22.29 16.09
N ASN A 68 -10.05 23.41 16.36
CA ASN A 68 -9.88 24.15 17.61
C ASN A 68 -10.34 23.32 18.82
N GLU A 69 -11.47 22.61 18.73
CA GLU A 69 -11.94 21.72 19.81
C GLU A 69 -10.96 20.61 20.17
N ARG A 70 -10.08 20.24 19.23
CA ARG A 70 -9.08 19.18 19.39
C ARG A 70 -7.67 19.71 19.59
N ASP A 71 -7.52 21.02 19.76
CA ASP A 71 -6.23 21.71 19.90
C ASP A 71 -5.23 21.37 18.77
N VAL A 72 -5.73 21.24 17.53
CA VAL A 72 -4.89 20.96 16.35
C VAL A 72 -5.12 21.99 15.25
N PRO A 73 -4.11 22.30 14.41
CA PRO A 73 -4.31 23.12 13.22
C PRO A 73 -5.28 22.46 12.24
N TYR A 74 -6.20 23.24 11.64
CA TYR A 74 -7.20 22.71 10.70
C TYR A 74 -6.59 21.97 9.50
N GLN A 75 -5.41 22.43 9.03
CA GLN A 75 -4.68 21.77 7.94
C GLN A 75 -4.18 20.38 8.35
N SER A 76 -3.73 20.22 9.60
CA SER A 76 -3.31 18.93 10.14
C SER A 76 -4.50 17.99 10.29
N LEU A 77 -5.63 18.49 10.81
CA LEU A 77 -6.87 17.71 10.91
C LEU A 77 -7.34 17.23 9.53
N LEU A 78 -7.32 18.12 8.53
CA LEU A 78 -7.69 17.80 7.16
C LEU A 78 -6.84 16.66 6.58
N LYS A 79 -5.52 16.70 6.78
CA LYS A 79 -4.61 15.62 6.33
C LYS A 79 -4.96 14.28 6.96
N VAL A 80 -5.26 14.26 8.26
CA VAL A 80 -5.64 13.03 8.98
C VAL A 80 -6.95 12.45 8.42
N TYR A 81 -7.95 13.29 8.18
CA TYR A 81 -9.24 12.85 7.64
C TYR A 81 -9.13 12.34 6.21
N LEU A 82 -8.42 13.05 5.33
CA LEU A 82 -8.17 12.59 3.97
C LEU A 82 -7.43 11.25 3.95
N ALA A 83 -6.37 11.12 4.76
CA ALA A 83 -5.61 9.87 4.85
C ALA A 83 -6.47 8.71 5.37
N LYS A 84 -7.36 8.98 6.34
CA LYS A 84 -8.30 7.98 6.86
C LYS A 84 -9.26 7.51 5.77
N GLN A 85 -9.88 8.44 5.04
CA GLN A 85 -10.85 8.10 3.99
C GLN A 85 -10.20 7.30 2.87
N VAL A 86 -9.03 7.74 2.37
CA VAL A 86 -8.28 7.02 1.33
C VAL A 86 -7.94 5.59 1.76
N ARG A 87 -7.49 5.39 3.00
CA ARG A 87 -7.22 4.04 3.52
C ARG A 87 -8.48 3.17 3.59
N GLN A 88 -9.61 3.75 3.97
CA GLN A 88 -10.89 3.04 4.02
C GLN A 88 -11.34 2.61 2.62
N GLU A 89 -11.22 3.47 1.61
CA GLU A 89 -11.54 3.14 0.21
C GLU A 89 -10.63 2.02 -0.32
N HIS A 90 -9.32 2.09 -0.08
CA HIS A 90 -8.40 1.03 -0.48
C HIS A 90 -8.68 -0.30 0.22
N ALA A 91 -9.07 -0.27 1.50
CA ALA A 91 -9.43 -1.48 2.24
C ALA A 91 -10.78 -2.07 1.79
N GLY A 92 -11.75 -1.22 1.43
CA GLY A 92 -13.08 -1.62 0.93
C GLY A 92 -13.06 -2.18 -0.49
N ALA A 93 -12.20 -1.65 -1.36
CA ALA A 93 -12.07 -2.09 -2.76
C ALA A 93 -11.63 -3.57 -2.90
N GLY A 94 -10.88 -4.10 -1.93
CA GLY A 94 -10.46 -5.52 -1.90
C GLY A 94 -11.61 -6.51 -1.65
N GLN A 95 -12.77 -6.05 -1.14
CA GLN A 95 -13.91 -6.92 -0.83
C GLN A 95 -14.86 -7.11 -2.03
N HIS A 96 -14.98 -6.13 -2.92
CA HIS A 96 -15.87 -6.20 -4.07
C HIS A 96 -15.47 -7.31 -5.07
N ASN A 97 -14.17 -7.60 -5.21
CA ASN A 97 -13.69 -8.62 -6.15
C ASN A 97 -13.84 -10.07 -5.63
N LYS A 98 -13.98 -10.28 -4.30
CA LYS A 98 -14.16 -11.62 -3.71
C LYS A 98 -15.56 -12.20 -3.97
N ARG A 99 -16.57 -11.33 -4.11
CA ARG A 99 -17.97 -11.75 -4.29
C ARG A 99 -18.25 -12.25 -5.70
N LEU A 100 -17.55 -11.70 -6.71
CA LEU A 100 -17.60 -12.18 -8.10
C LEU A 100 -16.91 -13.54 -8.33
N GLN A 101 -15.92 -13.92 -7.51
CA GLN A 101 -15.23 -15.20 -7.67
C GLN A 101 -15.98 -16.39 -7.03
N ARG A 102 -16.71 -16.16 -5.92
CA ARG A 102 -17.48 -17.22 -5.24
C ARG A 102 -18.68 -17.73 -6.05
N THR A 103 -19.24 -16.91 -6.94
CA THR A 103 -20.39 -17.33 -7.77
C THR A 103 -19.98 -18.22 -8.95
N LYS A 104 -18.76 -18.08 -9.48
CA LYS A 104 -18.23 -18.99 -10.52
C LYS A 104 -17.84 -20.38 -9.99
N ALA A 105 -17.40 -20.48 -8.74
CA ALA A 105 -17.02 -21.77 -8.14
C ALA A 105 -18.22 -22.71 -7.88
N ARG A 106 -19.40 -22.15 -7.60
CA ARG A 106 -20.59 -22.94 -7.23
C ARG A 106 -21.37 -23.51 -8.43
N ARG A 107 -21.14 -23.00 -9.64
CA ARG A 107 -21.77 -23.49 -10.88
C ARG A 107 -21.06 -24.67 -11.54
N ARG A 108 -19.82 -25.00 -11.18
CA ARG A 108 -19.08 -26.13 -11.78
C ARG A 108 -19.34 -27.48 -11.07
N THR A 109 -19.85 -27.47 -9.85
CA THR A 109 -20.04 -28.71 -9.05
C THR A 109 -21.42 -29.33 -9.18
N THR A 110 -22.42 -28.61 -9.69
CA THR A 110 -23.80 -29.11 -9.84
C THR A 110 -24.06 -29.86 -11.15
N ALA A 111 -23.14 -29.87 -12.11
CA ALA A 111 -23.31 -30.53 -13.40
C ALA A 111 -22.70 -31.96 -13.48
N ARG A 112 -22.11 -32.48 -12.40
CA ARG A 112 -21.40 -33.78 -12.40
C ARG A 112 -22.11 -34.88 -11.59
N LYS A 113 -23.33 -34.67 -11.12
CA LYS A 113 -24.05 -35.63 -10.24
C LYS A 113 -25.47 -35.98 -10.75
N SER A 114 -25.62 -36.15 -12.06
CA SER A 114 -26.89 -36.56 -12.70
C SER A 114 -26.69 -37.57 -13.84
N ALA A 115 -25.57 -38.28 -13.84
CA ALA A 115 -25.30 -39.37 -14.78
C ALA A 115 -24.66 -40.54 -14.02
N GLU A 116 -25.47 -41.19 -13.19
CA GLU A 116 -25.38 -42.62 -12.86
C GLU A 116 -26.73 -43.08 -12.29
#